data_AF-A0A0K1PW34-F1
#
_entry.id   AF-A0A0K1PW34-F1
#
_cell.length_a   1.000
_cell.length_b   1.000
_cell.length_c   1.000
_cell.angle_alpha   90.00
_cell.angle_beta   90.00
_cell.angle_gamma   90.00
#
_symmetry.space_group_name_H-M   'P 1'
#
loop_
_entity.id
_entity.type
_entity.pdbx_description
1 polymer ?
#
loop_
_entity_poly.entity_id
_entity_poly.type
_entity_poly.pdbx_seq_one_letter_code
_entity_poly.pdbx_strand_id
1 'polypeptide(L)'
;MSDPSFYDVPGNNCDDDGDGTVDNPPTCDGSLSANGSAEDFAKALGICTKASDKGYGLVSATFTRGHGITDAPKPDQHGVLPKFGDVLVPREGKTLGVLSTGYAQEYDGAPGVAFGGENDLGMNGKDWKTRGTLPSGFPKAAKGCEQDSTVHDPIDVVLELKAPPNAAGLKFDFNFLSGEWPAYICSKYNDGFIAYLEAQGFNGGQADNMSFDKDGNPVSVNNGFFDRCTPNVDTGCAPGAKSGTSVCSGGAAELAGTGFGVIDQWCQVYSEFGLGGGSDRSTSGGGTGWLTSAAPVKAGETFKLEFIIWDTGDGNLDSSVLLDNFTWAAGQVQAGTERPK
;
A
#
# COMPACT_ATOMS: atom_id res chain seq x y z
N MET A 1 -29.98 -15.83 -6.40
CA MET A 1 -29.92 -17.21 -6.95
C MET A 1 -28.65 -17.79 -6.38
N SER A 2 -28.67 -19.01 -5.86
CA SER A 2 -27.48 -19.69 -5.37
C SER A 2 -26.91 -20.62 -6.44
N ASP A 3 -25.58 -20.68 -6.57
CA ASP A 3 -24.86 -21.54 -7.51
C ASP A 3 -23.47 -21.89 -6.95
N PRO A 4 -23.05 -23.17 -6.87
CA PRO A 4 -21.75 -23.56 -6.31
C PRO A 4 -20.49 -22.97 -6.98
N SER A 5 -20.65 -22.31 -8.13
CA SER A 5 -19.60 -21.56 -8.82
C SER A 5 -19.51 -20.09 -8.40
N PHE A 6 -20.47 -19.60 -7.60
CA PHE A 6 -20.49 -18.25 -7.10
C PHE A 6 -19.55 -18.09 -5.90
N TYR A 7 -19.05 -16.88 -5.72
CA TYR A 7 -18.37 -16.49 -4.50
C TYR A 7 -19.40 -15.96 -3.51
N ASP A 8 -19.29 -16.38 -2.26
CA ASP A 8 -20.12 -15.87 -1.18
C ASP A 8 -19.68 -14.45 -0.79
N VAL A 9 -20.52 -13.45 -1.11
CA VAL A 9 -20.17 -12.03 -0.98
C VAL A 9 -20.43 -11.53 0.44
N PRO A 10 -19.39 -11.15 1.21
CA PRO A 10 -19.58 -10.75 2.60
C PRO A 10 -20.53 -9.56 2.78
N GLY A 11 -21.51 -9.71 3.67
CA GLY A 11 -22.44 -8.67 4.06
C GLY A 11 -23.67 -8.54 3.16
N ASN A 12 -23.85 -9.41 2.17
CA ASN A 12 -25.06 -9.41 1.33
C ASN A 12 -26.22 -10.23 1.94
N ASN A 13 -25.97 -10.96 3.04
CA ASN A 13 -26.93 -11.82 3.75
C ASN A 13 -27.54 -12.91 2.85
N CYS A 14 -26.76 -13.44 1.91
CA CYS A 14 -27.19 -14.47 0.97
C CYS A 14 -26.19 -15.63 0.97
N ASP A 15 -26.71 -16.86 1.03
CA ASP A 15 -25.94 -18.07 0.66
C ASP A 15 -25.80 -18.10 -0.87
N ASP A 16 -24.80 -17.39 -1.42
CA ASP A 16 -24.62 -17.26 -2.87
C ASP A 16 -24.14 -18.57 -3.51
N ASP A 17 -23.36 -19.39 -2.80
CA ASP A 17 -22.79 -20.62 -3.34
C ASP A 17 -23.64 -21.87 -3.05
N GLY A 18 -24.67 -21.74 -2.21
CA GLY A 18 -25.62 -22.79 -1.88
C GLY A 18 -25.06 -23.85 -0.94
N ASP A 19 -24.02 -23.55 -0.16
CA ASP A 19 -23.41 -24.50 0.78
C ASP A 19 -24.20 -24.66 2.10
N GLY A 20 -25.25 -23.84 2.29
CA GLY A 20 -26.13 -23.85 3.46
C GLY A 20 -25.68 -22.95 4.60
N THR A 21 -24.57 -22.23 4.42
CA THR A 21 -24.08 -21.17 5.31
C THR A 21 -24.18 -19.83 4.56
N VAL A 22 -24.28 -18.73 5.30
CA VAL A 22 -24.47 -17.39 4.73
C VAL A 22 -23.22 -16.56 5.00
N ASP A 23 -22.75 -15.83 4.00
CA ASP A 23 -21.63 -14.88 4.08
C ASP A 23 -20.33 -15.53 4.63
N ASN A 24 -20.00 -16.73 4.15
CA ASN A 24 -18.84 -17.53 4.57
C ASN A 24 -17.81 -17.76 3.45
N PRO A 25 -17.17 -16.70 2.93
CA PRO A 25 -16.08 -16.87 1.98
C PRO A 25 -14.96 -17.75 2.57
N PRO A 26 -14.21 -18.47 1.72
CA PRO A 26 -13.12 -19.34 2.18
C PRO A 26 -12.02 -18.53 2.89
N THR A 27 -11.43 -19.13 3.93
CA THR A 27 -10.27 -18.59 4.65
C THR A 27 -9.03 -19.46 4.41
N CYS A 28 -7.83 -18.86 4.35
CA CYS A 28 -6.63 -19.57 3.88
C CYS A 28 -5.30 -19.06 4.43
N ASP A 29 -5.31 -18.13 5.38
CA ASP A 29 -4.12 -17.41 5.84
C ASP A 29 -3.62 -17.89 7.22
N GLY A 30 -4.14 -19.03 7.70
CA GLY A 30 -3.91 -19.49 9.07
C GLY A 30 -2.50 -20.02 9.38
N SER A 31 -1.63 -20.26 8.39
CA SER A 31 -0.28 -20.83 8.57
C SER A 31 0.66 -20.46 7.41
N LEU A 32 0.73 -19.16 7.11
CA LEU A 32 1.61 -18.63 6.07
C LEU A 32 3.00 -18.32 6.63
N SER A 33 4.03 -18.47 5.79
CA SER A 33 5.40 -18.07 6.13
C SER A 33 5.55 -16.56 6.01
N ALA A 34 6.27 -15.93 6.95
CA ALA A 34 6.51 -14.48 6.93
C ALA A 34 7.15 -14.01 5.60
N ASN A 35 8.14 -14.75 5.10
CA ASN A 35 8.74 -14.51 3.77
C ASN A 35 8.20 -15.53 2.76
N GLY A 36 6.88 -15.70 2.75
CA GLY A 36 6.18 -16.66 1.91
C GLY A 36 6.29 -16.35 0.42
N SER A 37 5.74 -17.25 -0.40
CA SER A 37 5.64 -17.04 -1.85
C SER A 37 4.64 -15.92 -2.19
N ALA A 38 4.64 -15.45 -3.43
CA ALA A 38 3.59 -14.52 -3.89
C ALA A 38 2.18 -15.14 -3.80
N GLU A 39 2.04 -16.46 -3.90
CA GLU A 39 0.76 -17.14 -3.63
C GLU A 39 0.37 -17.06 -2.14
N ASP A 40 1.34 -17.15 -1.23
CA ASP A 40 1.06 -16.97 0.21
C ASP A 40 0.70 -15.51 0.50
N PHE A 41 1.35 -14.56 -0.16
CA PHE A 41 0.96 -13.15 -0.09
C PHE A 41 -0.49 -12.94 -0.57
N ALA A 42 -0.88 -13.53 -1.71
CA ALA A 42 -2.25 -13.47 -2.20
C ALA A 42 -3.26 -14.06 -1.19
N LYS A 43 -2.92 -15.16 -0.51
CA LYS A 43 -3.75 -15.73 0.56
C LYS A 43 -3.86 -14.81 1.78
N ALA A 44 -2.77 -14.14 2.16
CA ALA A 44 -2.77 -13.15 3.24
C ALA A 44 -3.68 -11.96 2.94
N LEU A 45 -3.93 -11.65 1.66
CA LEU A 45 -4.90 -10.65 1.25
C LEU A 45 -6.36 -11.16 1.24
N GLY A 46 -6.62 -12.46 1.46
CA GLY A 46 -7.96 -13.05 1.34
C GLY A 46 -8.24 -13.83 0.05
N ILE A 47 -7.27 -13.91 -0.87
CA ILE A 47 -7.45 -14.60 -2.16
C ILE A 47 -7.23 -16.10 -1.99
N CYS A 48 -8.25 -16.78 -1.47
CA CYS A 48 -8.15 -18.18 -1.04
C CYS A 48 -8.47 -19.22 -2.09
N THR A 49 -9.20 -18.84 -3.14
CA THR A 49 -9.64 -19.76 -4.19
C THR A 49 -8.66 -19.76 -5.35
N LYS A 50 -8.27 -20.93 -5.87
CA LYS A 50 -7.56 -21.05 -7.16
C LYS A 50 -8.53 -21.19 -8.32
N ALA A 51 -8.26 -20.48 -9.41
CA ALA A 51 -9.05 -20.55 -10.64
C ALA A 51 -9.05 -21.95 -11.26
N SER A 52 -7.97 -22.73 -11.07
CA SER A 52 -7.90 -24.14 -11.48
C SER A 52 -8.91 -25.04 -10.78
N ASP A 53 -9.32 -24.67 -9.56
CA ASP A 53 -10.07 -25.56 -8.66
C ASP A 53 -11.57 -25.23 -8.67
N LYS A 54 -11.90 -23.93 -8.73
CA LYS A 54 -13.30 -23.45 -8.70
C LYS A 54 -13.72 -22.67 -9.94
N GLY A 55 -12.82 -22.45 -10.89
CA GLY A 55 -13.11 -21.67 -12.10
C GLY A 55 -13.02 -20.15 -11.92
N TYR A 56 -12.72 -19.66 -10.70
CA TYR A 56 -12.47 -18.26 -10.35
C TYR A 56 -11.39 -18.17 -9.24
N GLY A 57 -10.89 -16.96 -8.97
CA GLY A 57 -9.87 -16.70 -7.97
C GLY A 57 -8.48 -16.53 -8.57
N LEU A 58 -7.46 -16.94 -7.83
CA LEU A 58 -6.05 -16.80 -8.22
C LEU A 58 -5.71 -17.69 -9.42
N VAL A 59 -5.19 -17.07 -10.49
CA VAL A 59 -4.61 -17.76 -11.65
C VAL A 59 -3.10 -17.88 -11.47
N SER A 60 -2.43 -16.78 -11.14
CA SER A 60 -1.00 -16.75 -10.82
C SER A 60 -0.66 -15.57 -9.91
N ALA A 61 0.46 -15.69 -9.18
CA ALA A 61 1.03 -14.62 -8.36
C ALA A 61 2.55 -14.62 -8.53
N THR A 62 3.18 -13.46 -8.67
CA THR A 62 4.64 -13.34 -8.78
C THR A 62 5.12 -12.02 -8.19
N PHE A 63 6.24 -12.06 -7.44
CA PHE A 63 6.95 -10.86 -7.04
C PHE A 63 7.96 -10.45 -8.11
N THR A 64 7.96 -9.17 -8.49
CA THR A 64 8.89 -8.58 -9.44
C THR A 64 9.46 -7.28 -8.89
N ARG A 65 10.53 -6.80 -9.52
CA ARG A 65 11.18 -5.52 -9.20
C ARG A 65 10.52 -4.35 -9.97
N GLY A 66 9.20 -4.38 -10.12
CA GLY A 66 8.42 -3.37 -10.82
C GLY A 66 7.70 -3.88 -12.08
N HIS A 67 7.03 -2.95 -12.76
CA HIS A 67 6.09 -3.21 -13.84
C HIS A 67 6.75 -3.69 -15.13
N GLY A 68 6.23 -4.76 -15.71
CA GLY A 68 6.64 -5.25 -17.03
C GLY A 68 8.03 -5.90 -17.08
N ILE A 69 8.63 -6.19 -15.92
CA ILE A 69 9.89 -6.92 -15.78
C ILE A 69 9.72 -8.16 -14.92
N THR A 70 10.66 -9.11 -15.01
CA THR A 70 10.58 -10.41 -14.32
C THR A 70 11.69 -10.62 -13.29
N ASP A 71 12.56 -9.64 -13.11
CA ASP A 71 13.56 -9.67 -12.06
C ASP A 71 12.90 -9.78 -10.69
N ALA A 72 13.37 -10.70 -9.85
CA ALA A 72 12.90 -10.81 -8.47
C ALA A 72 13.35 -9.57 -7.64
N PRO A 73 12.50 -9.09 -6.72
CA PRO A 73 12.89 -8.09 -5.73
C PRO A 73 13.80 -8.72 -4.66
N LYS A 74 14.23 -7.93 -3.68
CA LYS A 74 14.88 -8.49 -2.49
C LYS A 74 13.83 -9.23 -1.65
N PRO A 75 14.14 -10.41 -1.09
CA PRO A 75 13.17 -11.17 -0.28
C PRO A 75 12.63 -10.38 0.92
N ASP A 76 13.45 -9.47 1.44
CA ASP A 76 13.10 -8.65 2.60
C ASP A 76 12.10 -7.53 2.27
N GLN A 77 11.81 -7.24 0.99
CA GLN A 77 10.87 -6.20 0.56
C GLN A 77 9.39 -6.66 0.61
N HIS A 78 9.12 -7.94 0.91
CA HIS A 78 7.77 -8.45 1.10
C HIS A 78 7.62 -9.26 2.39
N GLY A 79 6.45 -9.21 2.99
CA GLY A 79 6.14 -9.87 4.25
C GLY A 79 4.68 -10.29 4.37
N VAL A 80 4.43 -11.36 5.12
CA VAL A 80 3.11 -11.81 5.58
C VAL A 80 3.12 -11.79 7.11
N LEU A 81 2.40 -10.85 7.71
CA LEU A 81 2.57 -10.52 9.13
C LEU A 81 1.26 -10.61 9.90
N PRO A 82 1.27 -11.06 11.16
CA PRO A 82 0.08 -11.04 12.02
C PRO A 82 -0.26 -9.64 12.57
N LYS A 83 0.65 -8.68 12.42
CA LYS A 83 0.50 -7.26 12.78
C LYS A 83 1.62 -6.42 12.15
N PHE A 84 1.50 -5.11 12.23
CA PHE A 84 2.54 -4.14 11.87
C PHE A 84 2.64 -3.09 12.99
N GLY A 85 3.78 -3.01 13.67
CA GLY A 85 3.90 -2.28 14.93
C GLY A 85 3.00 -2.81 16.05
N ASP A 86 2.50 -1.89 16.88
CA ASP A 86 1.79 -2.21 18.12
C ASP A 86 0.27 -2.35 17.94
N VAL A 87 -0.29 -1.66 16.95
CA VAL A 87 -1.76 -1.48 16.85
C VAL A 87 -2.35 -1.87 15.50
N LEU A 88 -1.57 -1.89 14.41
CA LEU A 88 -2.08 -2.27 13.11
C LEU A 88 -2.11 -3.80 13.02
N VAL A 89 -3.31 -4.34 12.86
CA VAL A 89 -3.59 -5.78 12.75
C VAL A 89 -4.36 -6.06 11.46
N PRO A 90 -4.41 -7.33 11.02
CA PRO A 90 -5.18 -7.71 9.85
C PRO A 90 -6.65 -7.26 9.94
N ARG A 91 -7.15 -6.79 8.81
CA ARG A 91 -8.53 -6.34 8.55
C ARG A 91 -9.46 -7.54 8.34
N GLU A 92 -8.93 -8.64 7.86
CA GLU A 92 -9.57 -9.95 7.89
C GLU A 92 -8.56 -11.04 8.25
N GLY A 93 -9.05 -12.26 8.49
CA GLY A 93 -8.16 -13.40 8.73
C GLY A 93 -7.25 -13.25 9.95
N LYS A 94 -6.00 -13.69 9.80
CA LYS A 94 -4.94 -13.75 10.82
C LYS A 94 -3.64 -13.07 10.39
N THR A 95 -3.45 -12.78 9.11
CA THR A 95 -2.25 -12.13 8.58
C THR A 95 -2.59 -11.12 7.51
N LEU A 96 -1.75 -10.09 7.34
CA LEU A 96 -1.82 -9.10 6.26
C LEU A 96 -0.56 -9.18 5.40
N GLY A 97 -0.63 -8.68 4.17
CA GLY A 97 0.53 -8.49 3.30
C GLY A 97 1.22 -7.16 3.55
N VAL A 98 2.56 -7.13 3.51
CA VAL A 98 3.38 -5.92 3.54
C VAL A 98 4.31 -5.89 2.35
N LEU A 99 4.31 -4.80 1.60
CA LEU A 99 5.38 -4.45 0.67
C LEU A 99 6.13 -3.25 1.21
N SER A 100 7.45 -3.25 1.13
CA SER A 100 8.29 -2.12 1.54
C SER A 100 9.39 -1.87 0.53
N THR A 101 9.75 -0.60 0.36
CA THR A 101 10.97 -0.23 -0.35
C THR A 101 12.21 -0.53 0.48
N GLY A 102 12.07 -0.53 1.81
CA GLY A 102 13.01 -1.08 2.78
C GLY A 102 12.75 -2.54 3.13
N TYR A 103 12.49 -2.81 4.40
CA TYR A 103 12.13 -4.12 4.96
C TYR A 103 10.60 -4.29 5.15
N ALA A 104 10.04 -5.46 4.89
CA ALA A 104 8.62 -5.75 5.06
C ALA A 104 8.38 -6.62 6.32
N GLN A 105 8.71 -6.06 7.48
CA GLN A 105 8.56 -6.68 8.80
C GLN A 105 7.81 -5.73 9.74
N GLU A 106 7.42 -6.19 10.94
CA GLU A 106 6.64 -5.35 11.89
C GLU A 106 7.31 -4.01 12.22
N TYR A 107 8.64 -4.00 12.10
CA TYR A 107 9.53 -2.89 12.27
C TYR A 107 10.47 -2.88 11.08
N ASP A 108 10.52 -1.83 10.27
CA ASP A 108 11.49 -1.81 9.17
C ASP A 108 12.79 -1.10 9.55
N GLY A 109 13.87 -1.90 9.51
CA GLY A 109 15.13 -1.68 10.21
C GLY A 109 15.34 -2.50 11.49
N ALA A 110 16.23 -2.02 12.36
CA ALA A 110 16.52 -2.62 13.67
C ALA A 110 15.60 -2.03 14.76
N PRO A 111 15.12 -2.82 15.74
CA PRO A 111 14.19 -2.35 16.76
C PRO A 111 14.61 -1.02 17.41
N GLY A 112 13.75 0.00 17.31
CA GLY A 112 13.98 1.34 17.89
C GLY A 112 14.82 2.31 17.04
N VAL A 113 15.25 1.94 15.84
CA VAL A 113 15.92 2.83 14.87
C VAL A 113 14.93 3.36 13.83
N ALA A 114 14.56 4.64 13.90
CA ALA A 114 13.55 5.24 13.01
C ALA A 114 13.71 4.84 11.53
N PHE A 115 12.59 4.61 10.85
CA PHE A 115 12.53 4.62 9.39
C PHE A 115 13.06 5.97 8.91
N GLY A 116 14.20 5.97 8.24
CA GLY A 116 14.69 7.19 7.60
C GLY A 116 14.97 8.38 8.55
N GLY A 117 14.97 8.16 9.87
CA GLY A 117 15.15 9.26 10.80
C GLY A 117 16.56 9.83 10.71
N GLU A 118 16.70 11.12 10.39
CA GLU A 118 17.97 11.86 10.42
C GLU A 118 18.53 11.95 11.85
N ASN A 119 19.49 11.10 12.20
CA ASN A 119 20.45 11.45 13.23
C ASN A 119 21.73 11.94 12.56
N ASP A 120 22.14 13.17 12.85
CA ASP A 120 23.37 13.77 12.33
C ASP A 120 23.50 13.77 10.78
N LEU A 121 22.41 14.03 10.02
CA LEU A 121 22.31 13.93 8.55
C LEU A 121 22.43 12.50 7.97
N GLY A 122 22.44 11.46 8.81
CA GLY A 122 22.36 10.07 8.37
C GLY A 122 20.92 9.66 8.09
N MET A 123 20.58 9.47 6.82
CA MET A 123 19.29 8.89 6.43
C MET A 123 19.35 7.37 6.67
N ASN A 124 18.40 6.85 7.43
CA ASN A 124 18.44 5.48 7.97
C ASN A 124 17.58 4.46 7.20
N GLY A 125 17.07 4.84 6.02
CA GLY A 125 16.40 3.91 5.11
C GLY A 125 17.36 2.91 4.47
N LYS A 126 16.79 1.91 3.82
CA LYS A 126 17.46 0.75 3.29
C LYS A 126 17.55 0.83 1.76
N ASP A 127 18.62 1.45 1.28
CA ASP A 127 18.99 1.36 -0.14
C ASP A 127 19.45 -0.07 -0.48
N TRP A 128 18.64 -0.79 -1.25
CA TRP A 128 18.98 -2.10 -1.82
C TRP A 128 19.88 -1.98 -3.05
N LYS A 129 20.09 -0.76 -3.54
CA LYS A 129 20.86 -0.41 -4.74
C LYS A 129 20.27 -1.04 -5.98
N THR A 130 18.95 -1.11 -6.02
CA THR A 130 18.22 -1.69 -7.14
C THR A 130 17.39 -0.63 -7.87
N ARG A 131 17.01 -0.97 -9.10
CA ARG A 131 16.23 -0.12 -10.00
C ARG A 131 15.17 -0.97 -10.66
N GLY A 132 14.07 -0.34 -11.04
CA GLY A 132 13.02 -1.00 -11.78
C GLY A 132 12.25 -0.03 -12.65
N THR A 133 11.08 -0.48 -13.07
CA THR A 133 10.21 0.22 -14.01
C THR A 133 8.83 0.37 -13.40
N LEU A 134 8.16 1.46 -13.76
CA LEU A 134 6.78 1.73 -13.37
C LEU A 134 5.91 1.84 -14.64
N PRO A 135 4.58 1.74 -14.51
CA PRO A 135 3.68 2.00 -15.62
C PRO A 135 3.87 3.41 -16.20
N SER A 136 3.50 3.58 -17.46
CA SER A 136 3.62 4.88 -18.14
C SER A 136 2.87 5.97 -17.37
N GLY A 137 3.54 7.11 -17.15
CA GLY A 137 3.00 8.22 -16.38
C GLY A 137 3.37 8.21 -14.90
N PHE A 138 4.10 7.20 -14.42
CA PHE A 138 4.66 7.15 -13.07
C PHE A 138 6.21 7.19 -13.08
N PRO A 139 6.87 7.74 -12.04
CA PRO A 139 6.30 8.39 -10.86
C PRO A 139 5.48 9.64 -11.19
N LYS A 140 4.45 9.94 -10.39
CA LYS A 140 3.52 11.05 -10.61
C LYS A 140 3.31 11.84 -9.33
N ALA A 141 3.58 13.13 -9.37
CA ALA A 141 3.32 14.03 -8.24
C ALA A 141 1.83 14.25 -7.98
N ALA A 142 1.52 14.57 -6.72
CA ALA A 142 0.29 15.26 -6.38
C ALA A 142 0.25 16.67 -7.03
N LYS A 143 -0.95 17.16 -7.32
CA LYS A 143 -1.14 18.45 -8.01
C LYS A 143 -0.45 19.59 -7.26
N GLY A 144 0.53 20.21 -7.92
CA GLY A 144 1.27 21.36 -7.39
C GLY A 144 2.55 21.00 -6.63
N CYS A 145 2.95 19.72 -6.63
CA CYS A 145 4.25 19.25 -6.17
C CYS A 145 5.13 18.85 -7.37
N GLU A 146 6.44 18.82 -7.17
CA GLU A 146 7.40 18.28 -8.13
C GLU A 146 7.55 16.76 -7.94
N GLN A 147 8.07 16.05 -8.95
CA GLN A 147 8.38 14.62 -8.88
C GLN A 147 9.62 14.32 -9.71
N ASP A 148 10.58 13.62 -9.13
CA ASP A 148 11.68 13.00 -9.88
C ASP A 148 11.17 11.75 -10.63
N SER A 149 11.84 11.38 -11.71
CA SER A 149 11.45 10.20 -12.51
C SER A 149 12.25 8.94 -12.18
N THR A 150 13.27 9.05 -11.34
CA THR A 150 14.16 7.93 -11.02
C THR A 150 13.49 7.01 -10.01
N VAL A 151 13.44 5.71 -10.32
CA VAL A 151 12.77 4.69 -9.51
C VAL A 151 13.80 3.83 -8.80
N HIS A 152 13.77 3.85 -7.48
CA HIS A 152 14.65 3.10 -6.59
C HIS A 152 13.85 2.05 -5.84
N ASP A 153 14.50 0.91 -5.64
CA ASP A 153 14.03 -0.21 -4.83
C ASP A 153 12.53 -0.55 -4.97
N PRO A 154 12.00 -0.64 -6.21
CA PRO A 154 10.61 -0.99 -6.40
C PRO A 154 10.38 -2.46 -6.09
N ILE A 155 9.21 -2.74 -5.52
CA ILE A 155 8.64 -4.08 -5.46
C ILE A 155 7.22 -4.05 -6.01
N ASP A 156 6.88 -5.09 -6.75
CA ASP A 156 5.58 -5.33 -7.33
C ASP A 156 5.15 -6.76 -7.03
N VAL A 157 3.88 -6.95 -6.63
CA VAL A 157 3.22 -8.24 -6.67
C VAL A 157 2.20 -8.25 -7.80
N VAL A 158 2.50 -9.05 -8.83
CA VAL A 158 1.67 -9.24 -10.00
C VAL A 158 0.71 -10.39 -9.75
N LEU A 159 -0.59 -10.10 -9.76
CA LEU A 159 -1.67 -11.07 -9.61
C LEU A 159 -2.43 -11.20 -10.93
N GLU A 160 -2.51 -12.41 -11.46
CA GLU A 160 -3.49 -12.74 -12.48
C GLU A 160 -4.69 -13.40 -11.79
N LEU A 161 -5.88 -12.85 -12.01
CA LEU A 161 -7.09 -13.21 -11.29
C LEU A 161 -8.22 -13.48 -12.27
N LYS A 162 -9.12 -14.38 -11.91
CA LYS A 162 -10.37 -14.62 -12.63
C LYS A 162 -11.56 -14.31 -11.74
N ALA A 163 -12.40 -13.37 -12.15
CA ALA A 163 -13.58 -12.97 -11.40
C ALA A 163 -14.62 -14.12 -11.33
N PRO A 164 -15.31 -14.32 -10.20
CA PRO A 164 -16.42 -15.26 -10.13
C PRO A 164 -17.59 -14.78 -10.99
N PRO A 165 -18.51 -15.68 -11.40
CA PRO A 165 -19.64 -15.33 -12.27
C PRO A 165 -20.61 -14.31 -11.66
N ASN A 166 -20.64 -14.16 -10.33
CA ASN A 166 -21.49 -13.21 -9.61
C ASN A 166 -20.77 -11.92 -9.18
N ALA A 167 -19.48 -11.74 -9.51
CA ALA A 167 -18.77 -10.49 -9.22
C ALA A 167 -19.02 -9.43 -10.29
N ALA A 168 -19.10 -8.18 -9.82
CA ALA A 168 -19.14 -6.97 -10.62
C ALA A 168 -17.97 -6.01 -10.31
N GLY A 169 -17.13 -6.37 -9.35
CA GLY A 169 -15.96 -5.60 -8.96
C GLY A 169 -15.12 -6.34 -7.93
N LEU A 170 -14.05 -5.68 -7.53
CA LEU A 170 -13.20 -6.07 -6.42
C LEU A 170 -13.01 -4.88 -5.49
N LYS A 171 -12.68 -5.16 -4.24
CA LYS A 171 -12.14 -4.17 -3.30
C LYS A 171 -11.03 -4.80 -2.47
N PHE A 172 -10.13 -3.97 -1.95
CA PHE A 172 -9.09 -4.35 -0.99
C PHE A 172 -8.82 -3.18 -0.05
N ASP A 173 -8.36 -3.50 1.15
CA ASP A 173 -7.92 -2.52 2.13
C ASP A 173 -6.40 -2.32 2.03
N PHE A 174 -5.94 -1.08 2.19
CA PHE A 174 -4.53 -0.76 2.27
C PHE A 174 -4.22 0.37 3.26
N ASN A 175 -2.99 0.42 3.74
CA ASN A 175 -2.45 1.53 4.54
C ASN A 175 -1.02 1.85 4.08
N PHE A 176 -0.80 3.03 3.53
CA PHE A 176 0.51 3.48 3.08
C PHE A 176 1.20 4.29 4.17
N LEU A 177 2.47 3.98 4.46
CA LEU A 177 3.33 4.66 5.41
C LEU A 177 4.60 5.13 4.71
N SER A 178 5.13 6.28 5.11
CA SER A 178 6.34 6.86 4.48
C SER A 178 7.19 7.67 5.45
N GLY A 179 8.51 7.50 5.35
CA GLY A 179 9.53 8.27 6.06
C GLY A 179 9.80 9.66 5.45
N GLU A 180 9.23 9.96 4.28
CA GLU A 180 9.30 11.31 3.67
C GLU A 180 8.67 12.39 4.57
N TRP A 181 7.78 11.99 5.47
CA TRP A 181 7.21 12.87 6.48
C TRP A 181 8.15 13.00 7.70
N PRO A 182 8.32 14.18 8.32
CA PRO A 182 7.68 15.45 7.99
C PRO A 182 8.48 16.31 7.00
N ALA A 183 9.74 15.95 6.74
CA ALA A 183 10.71 16.88 6.19
C ALA A 183 10.53 17.13 4.69
N TYR A 184 10.11 16.12 3.93
CA TYR A 184 10.14 16.10 2.48
C TYR A 184 8.77 16.31 1.82
N ILE A 185 7.75 16.75 2.57
CA ILE A 185 6.42 16.99 2.01
C ILE A 185 6.49 17.90 0.78
N CYS A 186 5.89 17.44 -0.32
CA CYS A 186 5.82 18.12 -1.62
C CYS A 186 7.20 18.40 -2.25
N SER A 187 8.22 17.66 -1.85
CA SER A 187 9.51 17.60 -2.54
C SER A 187 9.45 16.65 -3.74
N LYS A 188 10.48 16.66 -4.58
CA LYS A 188 10.57 15.77 -5.74
C LYS A 188 10.90 14.30 -5.40
N TYR A 189 11.18 13.98 -4.15
CA TYR A 189 11.63 12.66 -3.68
C TYR A 189 10.50 11.77 -3.16
N ASN A 190 9.25 12.25 -3.19
CA ASN A 190 8.18 11.55 -2.50
C ASN A 190 7.82 10.22 -3.16
N ASP A 191 8.02 9.14 -2.41
CA ASP A 191 7.67 7.76 -2.74
C ASP A 191 6.20 7.58 -3.07
N GLY A 192 5.91 6.52 -3.81
CA GLY A 192 4.56 6.26 -4.30
C GLY A 192 4.12 4.82 -4.15
N PHE A 193 2.81 4.66 -4.06
CA PHE A 193 2.13 3.38 -4.19
C PHE A 193 1.02 3.48 -5.25
N ILE A 194 0.87 2.43 -6.05
CA ILE A 194 -0.26 2.25 -6.96
C ILE A 194 -0.81 0.83 -6.89
N ALA A 195 -2.12 0.73 -7.10
CA ALA A 195 -2.77 -0.52 -7.48
C ALA A 195 -3.14 -0.39 -8.96
N TYR A 196 -2.38 -1.05 -9.83
CA TYR A 196 -2.51 -0.92 -11.28
C TYR A 196 -3.35 -2.08 -11.84
N LEU A 197 -4.54 -1.76 -12.34
CA LEU A 197 -5.55 -2.74 -12.75
C LEU A 197 -5.71 -2.72 -14.27
N GLU A 198 -5.57 -3.89 -14.90
CA GLU A 198 -5.85 -4.13 -16.32
C GLU A 198 -7.01 -5.14 -16.44
N ALA A 199 -8.25 -4.64 -16.57
CA ALA A 199 -9.47 -5.44 -16.65
C ALA A 199 -10.45 -4.87 -17.69
N GLN A 200 -11.20 -5.70 -18.42
CA GLN A 200 -12.18 -5.19 -19.40
C GLN A 200 -13.33 -4.42 -18.73
N GLY A 201 -13.67 -4.73 -17.48
CA GLY A 201 -14.63 -3.96 -16.68
C GLY A 201 -14.12 -2.58 -16.25
N PHE A 202 -12.81 -2.37 -16.27
CA PHE A 202 -12.15 -1.12 -15.84
C PHE A 202 -11.52 -0.43 -17.05
N ASN A 203 -11.94 0.80 -17.35
CA ASN A 203 -11.40 1.59 -18.48
C ASN A 203 -11.38 0.85 -19.83
N GLY A 204 -12.28 -0.12 -20.04
CA GLY A 204 -12.34 -0.93 -21.26
C GLY A 204 -11.09 -1.78 -21.51
N GLY A 205 -10.38 -2.19 -20.46
CA GLY A 205 -9.15 -2.99 -20.56
C GLY A 205 -7.87 -2.15 -20.66
N GLN A 206 -7.97 -0.82 -20.63
CA GLN A 206 -6.77 0.02 -20.50
C GLN A 206 -6.33 0.01 -19.04
N ALA A 207 -5.09 -0.41 -18.81
CA ALA A 207 -4.55 -0.45 -17.46
C ALA A 207 -4.41 0.96 -16.87
N ASP A 208 -4.80 1.13 -15.61
CA ASP A 208 -4.65 2.40 -14.88
C ASP A 208 -4.58 2.16 -13.36
N ASN A 209 -4.17 3.17 -12.61
CA ASN A 209 -4.16 3.14 -11.16
C ASN A 209 -5.58 3.30 -10.59
N MET A 210 -5.98 2.39 -9.71
CA MET A 210 -7.27 2.43 -9.01
C MET A 210 -7.21 3.03 -7.59
N SER A 211 -6.02 3.35 -7.09
CA SER A 211 -5.79 3.93 -5.76
C SER A 211 -5.37 5.40 -5.84
N PHE A 212 -6.32 6.31 -5.62
CA PHE A 212 -6.14 7.75 -5.76
C PHE A 212 -7.05 8.53 -4.81
N ASP A 213 -6.66 9.76 -4.46
CA ASP A 213 -7.53 10.65 -3.68
C ASP A 213 -8.62 11.32 -4.54
N LYS A 214 -9.51 12.08 -3.90
CA LYS A 214 -10.60 12.80 -4.59
C LYS A 214 -10.15 13.78 -5.69
N ASP A 215 -8.88 14.20 -5.68
CA ASP A 215 -8.31 15.13 -6.65
C ASP A 215 -7.53 14.38 -7.76
N GLY A 216 -7.52 13.04 -7.72
CA GLY A 216 -6.83 12.18 -8.67
C GLY A 216 -5.33 12.07 -8.42
N ASN A 217 -4.85 12.44 -7.23
CA ASN A 217 -3.45 12.25 -6.87
C ASN A 217 -3.21 10.78 -6.51
N PRO A 218 -2.08 10.19 -6.95
CA PRO A 218 -1.69 8.85 -6.50
C PRO A 218 -1.37 8.84 -5.01
N VAL A 219 -1.24 7.64 -4.44
CA VAL A 219 -0.87 7.48 -3.03
C VAL A 219 0.61 7.84 -2.86
N SER A 220 0.87 8.81 -1.98
CA SER A 220 2.18 9.29 -1.53
C SER A 220 1.99 10.08 -0.23
N VAL A 221 3.06 10.64 0.35
CA VAL A 221 2.97 11.58 1.48
C VAL A 221 2.08 12.80 1.21
N ASN A 222 1.86 13.15 -0.06
CA ASN A 222 1.03 14.30 -0.47
C ASN A 222 -0.44 13.94 -0.76
N ASN A 223 -0.84 12.69 -0.52
CA ASN A 223 -2.18 12.23 -0.81
C ASN A 223 -3.21 12.81 0.18
N GLY A 224 -4.42 13.13 -0.29
CA GLY A 224 -5.49 13.71 0.53
C GLY A 224 -5.95 12.86 1.73
N PHE A 225 -5.53 11.59 1.83
CA PHE A 225 -5.78 10.71 2.97
C PHE A 225 -4.62 10.62 3.96
N PHE A 226 -3.48 11.26 3.73
CA PHE A 226 -2.29 11.16 4.58
C PHE A 226 -2.47 11.98 5.88
N ASP A 227 -3.07 11.37 6.90
CA ASP A 227 -3.46 12.04 8.16
C ASP A 227 -3.08 11.28 9.45
N ARG A 228 -2.34 10.17 9.33
CA ARG A 228 -1.72 9.48 10.47
C ARG A 228 -0.35 10.07 10.69
N CYS A 229 -0.29 11.14 11.48
CA CYS A 229 0.93 11.88 11.75
C CYS A 229 0.79 12.72 13.03
N THR A 230 1.88 13.37 13.45
CA THR A 230 1.82 14.31 14.59
C THR A 230 1.16 15.63 14.15
N PRO A 231 0.06 16.08 14.78
CA PRO A 231 -0.60 17.33 14.40
C PRO A 231 0.10 18.56 14.97
N ASN A 232 -0.07 19.72 14.31
CA ASN A 232 0.43 21.02 14.76
C ASN A 232 1.96 21.10 14.91
N VAL A 233 2.70 20.49 13.97
CA VAL A 233 4.16 20.60 13.89
C VAL A 233 4.57 21.14 12.54
N ASP A 234 5.76 21.72 12.46
CA ASP A 234 6.35 22.13 11.19
C ASP A 234 6.58 20.94 10.25
N THR A 235 6.34 21.16 8.96
CA THR A 235 6.56 20.19 7.87
C THR A 235 7.22 20.84 6.67
N GLY A 236 7.78 20.05 5.75
CA GLY A 236 8.37 20.56 4.51
C GLY A 236 9.57 21.45 4.78
N CYS A 237 10.45 21.00 5.67
CA CYS A 237 11.64 21.72 6.13
C CYS A 237 12.88 21.38 5.30
N ALA A 238 12.87 20.27 4.55
CA ALA A 238 13.96 19.88 3.65
C ALA A 238 14.06 20.80 2.42
N PRO A 239 15.26 20.92 1.80
CA PRO A 239 15.42 21.65 0.54
C PRO A 239 14.47 21.16 -0.56
N GLY A 240 13.75 22.09 -1.18
CA GLY A 240 12.80 21.77 -2.25
C GLY A 240 11.45 21.20 -1.77
N ALA A 241 11.29 20.96 -0.47
CA ALA A 241 10.00 20.65 0.13
C ALA A 241 9.16 21.94 0.33
N LYS A 242 7.86 21.77 0.55
CA LYS A 242 6.93 22.88 0.76
C LYS A 242 6.62 23.07 2.23
N SER A 243 7.15 24.12 2.82
CA SER A 243 6.94 24.41 4.23
C SER A 243 5.46 24.61 4.59
N GLY A 244 5.08 24.10 5.76
CA GLY A 244 3.71 24.16 6.26
C GLY A 244 3.60 23.69 7.71
N THR A 245 2.37 23.57 8.19
CA THR A 245 2.05 23.02 9.51
C THR A 245 1.10 21.85 9.33
N SER A 246 1.40 20.73 9.99
CA SER A 246 0.65 19.48 9.82
C SER A 246 -0.78 19.57 10.36
N VAL A 247 -1.72 19.00 9.59
CA VAL A 247 -3.10 18.73 10.03
C VAL A 247 -3.33 17.23 9.96
N CYS A 248 -3.24 16.55 11.10
CA CYS A 248 -3.31 15.09 11.18
C CYS A 248 -4.55 14.68 11.97
N SER A 249 -5.72 14.66 11.32
CA SER A 249 -7.00 14.31 11.96
C SER A 249 -7.02 12.92 12.58
N GLY A 250 -6.24 11.99 12.03
CA GLY A 250 -6.08 10.64 12.56
C GLY A 250 -5.09 10.52 13.72
N GLY A 251 -4.26 11.54 13.94
CA GLY A 251 -3.18 11.52 14.92
C GLY A 251 -2.12 10.44 14.66
N ALA A 252 -1.17 10.30 15.58
CA ALA A 252 0.00 9.43 15.40
C ALA A 252 -0.14 8.03 16.03
N ALA A 253 -1.30 7.71 16.64
CA ALA A 253 -1.44 6.49 17.43
C ALA A 253 -1.19 5.19 16.62
N GLU A 254 -1.61 5.18 15.36
CA GLU A 254 -1.42 4.06 14.43
C GLU A 254 0.06 3.80 14.07
N LEU A 255 0.96 4.74 14.34
CA LEU A 255 2.39 4.62 14.04
C LEU A 255 3.19 3.98 15.19
N ALA A 256 2.54 3.71 16.34
CA ALA A 256 3.23 3.11 17.48
C ALA A 256 3.85 1.76 17.12
N GLY A 257 5.15 1.61 17.40
CA GLY A 257 5.90 0.37 17.15
C GLY A 257 6.24 0.08 15.69
N THR A 258 5.82 0.90 14.71
CA THR A 258 6.04 0.63 13.28
C THR A 258 7.41 1.03 12.75
N GLY A 259 8.18 1.78 13.54
CA GLY A 259 9.40 2.47 13.08
C GLY A 259 9.16 3.84 12.45
N PHE A 260 7.97 4.10 11.88
CA PHE A 260 7.54 5.44 11.46
C PHE A 260 7.07 6.32 12.64
N GLY A 261 6.75 5.71 13.77
CA GLY A 261 6.27 6.41 14.97
C GLY A 261 7.36 6.97 15.89
N VAL A 262 8.63 6.96 15.49
CA VAL A 262 9.72 7.41 16.36
C VAL A 262 9.65 8.93 16.54
N ILE A 263 9.54 9.38 17.79
CA ILE A 263 9.35 10.81 18.10
C ILE A 263 10.71 11.50 18.31
N ASP A 264 11.05 12.44 17.42
CA ASP A 264 12.23 13.31 17.54
C ASP A 264 12.00 14.68 16.87
N GLN A 265 13.02 15.52 16.81
CA GLN A 265 13.00 16.87 16.23
C GLN A 265 13.40 16.86 14.75
N TRP A 266 12.65 16.12 13.92
CA TRP A 266 13.02 15.82 12.53
C TRP A 266 13.11 17.04 11.60
N CYS A 267 12.46 18.16 11.93
CA CYS A 267 12.63 19.41 11.21
C CYS A 267 13.72 20.33 11.77
N GLN A 268 14.24 20.08 12.98
CA GLN A 268 15.22 20.97 13.60
C GLN A 268 16.56 20.93 12.88
N VAL A 269 16.99 19.76 12.42
CA VAL A 269 18.27 19.57 11.73
C VAL A 269 18.44 20.54 10.56
N TYR A 270 17.37 20.85 9.83
CA TYR A 270 17.36 21.81 8.73
C TYR A 270 17.58 23.27 9.18
N SER A 271 17.05 23.65 10.34
CA SER A 271 17.28 24.98 10.91
C SER A 271 18.76 25.25 11.22
N GLU A 272 19.50 24.20 11.58
CA GLU A 272 20.94 24.28 11.89
C GLU A 272 21.79 24.52 10.63
N PHE A 273 21.28 24.14 9.46
CA PHE A 273 21.89 24.44 8.15
C PHE A 273 21.38 25.75 7.53
N GLY A 274 20.65 26.58 8.28
CA GLY A 274 20.07 27.82 7.78
C GLY A 274 18.91 27.61 6.80
N LEU A 275 18.34 26.40 6.78
CA LEU A 275 17.09 26.08 6.08
C LEU A 275 15.90 26.32 7.03
N GLY A 276 14.66 26.19 6.54
CA GLY A 276 13.49 26.26 7.41
C GLY A 276 13.43 25.11 8.43
N GLY A 277 12.45 25.14 9.33
CA GLY A 277 12.20 24.06 10.31
C GLY A 277 12.23 24.52 11.76
N GLY A 278 11.29 24.03 12.55
CA GLY A 278 11.18 24.30 13.98
C GLY A 278 11.75 23.18 14.85
N SER A 279 11.74 23.42 16.16
CA SER A 279 12.19 22.47 17.18
C SER A 279 11.08 21.54 17.69
N ASP A 280 9.93 21.52 17.03
CA ASP A 280 8.80 20.67 17.43
C ASP A 280 9.17 19.19 17.31
N ARG A 281 8.67 18.39 18.24
CA ARG A 281 8.85 16.94 18.19
C ARG A 281 7.72 16.32 17.39
N SER A 282 8.07 15.42 16.48
CA SER A 282 7.15 14.77 15.56
C SER A 282 7.55 13.31 15.35
N THR A 283 6.66 12.48 14.79
CA THR A 283 7.01 11.14 14.31
C THR A 283 8.08 11.18 13.20
N SER A 284 8.73 10.07 12.90
CA SER A 284 9.74 9.99 11.82
C SER A 284 9.12 9.69 10.46
N GLY A 285 7.83 9.39 10.46
CA GLY A 285 7.03 9.20 9.28
C GLY A 285 5.57 9.46 9.58
N GLY A 286 4.75 9.20 8.57
CA GLY A 286 3.30 9.23 8.70
C GLY A 286 2.67 8.16 7.83
N GLY A 287 1.34 8.16 7.76
CA GLY A 287 0.64 7.29 6.86
C GLY A 287 -0.76 7.76 6.49
N THR A 288 -1.37 7.02 5.58
CA THR A 288 -2.76 7.22 5.23
C THR A 288 -3.66 6.73 6.34
N GLY A 289 -3.31 5.68 7.08
CA GLY A 289 -4.28 4.86 7.80
C GLY A 289 -5.03 3.97 6.81
N TRP A 290 -5.90 3.08 7.31
CA TRP A 290 -6.64 2.18 6.42
C TRP A 290 -7.54 2.93 5.44
N LEU A 291 -7.49 2.48 4.19
CA LEU A 291 -8.27 2.91 3.03
C LEU A 291 -8.79 1.67 2.32
N THR A 292 -9.93 1.78 1.64
CA THR A 292 -10.46 0.75 0.75
C THR A 292 -10.44 1.28 -0.67
N SER A 293 -9.74 0.61 -1.59
CA SER A 293 -9.87 0.86 -3.03
C SER A 293 -10.81 -0.17 -3.63
N ALA A 294 -11.67 0.28 -4.55
CA ALA A 294 -12.58 -0.58 -5.29
C ALA A 294 -12.55 -0.24 -6.79
N ALA A 295 -12.82 -1.22 -7.65
CA ALA A 295 -12.93 -1.02 -9.09
C ALA A 295 -13.84 -2.08 -9.75
N PRO A 296 -14.53 -1.73 -10.85
CA PRO A 296 -15.37 -2.66 -11.58
C PRO A 296 -14.56 -3.70 -12.35
N VAL A 297 -15.06 -4.94 -12.36
CA VAL A 297 -14.65 -6.03 -13.26
C VAL A 297 -15.90 -6.70 -13.84
N LYS A 298 -15.79 -7.35 -14.99
CA LYS A 298 -16.84 -8.16 -15.60
C LYS A 298 -16.85 -9.55 -14.95
N ALA A 299 -18.05 -10.05 -14.69
CA ALA A 299 -18.26 -11.43 -14.28
C ALA A 299 -17.49 -12.41 -15.20
N GLY A 300 -16.74 -13.32 -14.58
CA GLY A 300 -16.00 -14.39 -15.29
C GLY A 300 -14.75 -13.95 -16.06
N GLU A 301 -14.40 -12.66 -16.08
CA GLU A 301 -13.21 -12.20 -16.81
C GLU A 301 -11.91 -12.57 -16.10
N THR A 302 -10.84 -12.78 -16.89
CA THR A 302 -9.47 -12.83 -16.39
C THR A 302 -8.84 -11.45 -16.55
N PHE A 303 -8.18 -10.96 -15.51
CA PHE A 303 -7.57 -9.65 -15.45
C PHE A 303 -6.26 -9.68 -14.67
N LYS A 304 -5.49 -8.59 -14.74
CA LYS A 304 -4.22 -8.43 -14.01
C LYS A 304 -4.33 -7.27 -13.02
N LEU A 305 -3.84 -7.49 -11.81
CA LEU A 305 -3.74 -6.50 -10.75
C LEU A 305 -2.30 -6.50 -10.22
N GLU A 306 -1.66 -5.33 -10.22
CA GLU A 306 -0.29 -5.13 -9.74
C GLU A 306 -0.34 -4.18 -8.54
N PHE A 307 0.30 -4.54 -7.43
CA PHE A 307 0.51 -3.64 -6.29
C PHE A 307 1.97 -3.23 -6.25
N ILE A 308 2.25 -1.96 -6.53
CA ILE A 308 3.61 -1.46 -6.75
C ILE A 308 3.92 -0.33 -5.76
N ILE A 309 5.03 -0.45 -5.04
CA ILE A 309 5.61 0.60 -4.19
C ILE A 309 7.08 0.82 -4.59
N TRP A 310 7.56 2.06 -4.50
CA TRP A 310 8.92 2.43 -4.91
C TRP A 310 9.42 3.69 -4.20
N ASP A 311 10.75 3.83 -4.12
CA ASP A 311 11.38 5.07 -3.69
C ASP A 311 11.60 6.00 -4.89
N THR A 312 11.34 7.30 -4.71
CA THR A 312 11.56 8.28 -5.78
C THR A 312 12.87 9.05 -5.62
N GLY A 313 13.71 9.02 -6.65
CA GLY A 313 14.90 9.88 -6.75
C GLY A 313 16.12 9.36 -5.99
N ASP A 314 15.92 8.77 -4.80
CA ASP A 314 16.93 8.04 -4.04
C ASP A 314 16.32 6.84 -3.29
N GLY A 315 17.07 6.17 -2.41
CA GLY A 315 16.59 5.05 -1.57
C GLY A 315 16.98 5.27 -0.10
N ASN A 316 16.93 6.53 0.35
CA ASN A 316 17.43 6.93 1.66
C ASN A 316 16.34 6.95 2.74
N LEU A 317 15.09 7.15 2.33
CA LEU A 317 13.89 7.05 3.16
C LEU A 317 13.04 5.96 2.55
N ASP A 318 12.50 5.09 3.41
CA ASP A 318 11.69 3.98 2.95
C ASP A 318 10.20 4.26 3.19
N SER A 319 9.38 3.55 2.43
CA SER A 319 7.93 3.56 2.53
C SER A 319 7.41 2.13 2.52
N SER A 320 6.27 1.91 3.18
CA SER A 320 5.61 0.60 3.23
C SER A 320 4.13 0.72 2.90
N VAL A 321 3.56 -0.34 2.34
CA VAL A 321 2.12 -0.50 2.19
C VAL A 321 1.67 -1.80 2.82
N LEU A 322 0.69 -1.70 3.72
CA LEU A 322 -0.06 -2.84 4.23
C LEU A 322 -1.22 -3.11 3.27
N LEU A 323 -1.48 -4.37 2.95
CA LEU A 323 -2.50 -4.83 2.00
C LEU A 323 -3.29 -5.98 2.62
N ASP A 324 -4.61 -5.91 2.59
CA ASP A 324 -5.48 -6.92 3.21
C ASP A 324 -6.91 -6.85 2.65
N ASN A 325 -7.79 -7.78 3.08
CA ASN A 325 -9.25 -7.72 2.88
C ASN A 325 -9.68 -7.60 1.41
N PHE A 326 -9.00 -8.33 0.53
CA PHE A 326 -9.43 -8.50 -0.85
C PHE A 326 -10.75 -9.26 -0.88
N THR A 327 -11.77 -8.65 -1.45
CA THR A 327 -13.10 -9.25 -1.56
C THR A 327 -13.70 -8.97 -2.92
N TRP A 328 -14.40 -9.96 -3.45
CA TRP A 328 -15.23 -9.75 -4.63
C TRP A 328 -16.49 -8.97 -4.24
N ALA A 329 -16.86 -8.00 -5.06
CA ALA A 329 -18.02 -7.16 -4.83
C ALA A 329 -19.12 -7.47 -5.86
N ALA A 330 -20.35 -7.60 -5.38
CA ALA A 330 -21.55 -7.69 -6.22
C ALA A 330 -22.19 -6.31 -6.46
N GLY A 331 -23.10 -6.23 -7.43
CA GLY A 331 -23.87 -5.02 -7.71
C GLY A 331 -23.12 -3.98 -8.55
N GLN A 332 -23.33 -2.70 -8.30
CA GLN A 332 -22.61 -1.64 -9.02
C GLN A 332 -21.38 -1.21 -8.24
N VAL A 333 -20.20 -1.37 -8.85
CA VAL A 333 -18.92 -0.93 -8.29
C VAL A 333 -18.36 0.21 -9.13
N GLN A 334 -17.89 1.26 -8.46
CA GLN A 334 -17.21 2.39 -9.10
C GLN A 334 -15.77 2.43 -8.63
N ALA A 335 -14.88 2.87 -9.52
CA ALA A 335 -13.49 3.09 -9.19
C ALA A 335 -13.37 4.21 -8.14
N GLY A 336 -12.66 3.96 -7.05
CA GLY A 336 -12.44 4.97 -6.03
C GLY A 336 -11.71 4.44 -4.81
N THR A 337 -11.25 5.38 -3.98
CA THR A 337 -10.64 5.10 -2.68
C THR A 337 -11.36 5.88 -1.59
N GLU A 338 -11.72 5.20 -0.51
CA GLU A 338 -12.39 5.80 0.64
C GLU A 338 -11.83 5.26 1.96
N ARG A 339 -12.19 5.90 3.08
CA ARG A 339 -11.99 5.30 4.41
C ARG A 339 -12.91 4.07 4.54
N PRO A 340 -12.44 2.96 5.14
CA PRO A 340 -13.31 1.82 5.42
C PRO A 340 -14.50 2.25 6.29
N LYS A 341 -15.66 1.65 6.03
CA LYS A 341 -16.91 1.89 6.77
C LYS A 341 -17.01 1.01 8.00
#